data_AF-A0A2K2H6B5-F1
#
_entry.id   AF-A0A2K2H6B5-F1
#
_cell.length_a   1.000
_cell.length_b   1.000
_cell.length_c   1.000
_cell.angle_alpha   90.00
_cell.angle_beta   90.00
_cell.angle_gamma   90.00
#
_symmetry.space_group_name_H-M   'P 1'
#
loop_
_entity.id
_entity.type
_entity.pdbx_description
1 polymer ?
#
loop_
_entity_poly.entity_id
_entity_poly.type
_entity_poly.pdbx_seq_one_letter_code
_entity_poly.pdbx_strand_id
1 'polypeptide(L)' 'MNRKNYRKLCDLAAGGDRRAIINLESHTQGEVLSCHHNYFNVRVGEGWEVWDRRICEPTIMTGENRDREDAMVDFQI' A
#
# COMPACT_ATOMS: atom_id res chain seq x y z
N MET A 1 8.17 -4.87 2.93
CA MET A 1 6.95 -4.42 3.64
C MET A 1 6.66 -5.16 4.96
N ASN A 2 6.22 -4.45 6.01
CA ASN A 2 5.78 -5.04 7.29
C ASN A 2 4.40 -5.74 7.20
N ARG A 3 4.04 -6.53 8.23
CA ARG A 3 2.79 -7.34 8.24
C ARG A 3 1.51 -6.48 8.30
N LYS A 4 1.53 -5.34 8.99
CA LYS A 4 0.37 -4.44 9.14
C LYS A 4 0.00 -3.81 7.80
N ASN A 5 0.98 -3.27 7.08
CA ASN A 5 0.78 -2.66 5.77
C ASN A 5 0.35 -3.69 4.72
N TYR A 6 0.95 -4.89 4.77
CA TYR A 6 0.52 -6.01 3.93
C TYR A 6 -0.97 -6.29 4.11
N ARG A 7 -1.43 -6.51 5.36
CA ARG A 7 -2.84 -6.79 5.65
C ARG A 7 -3.75 -5.66 5.16
N LYS A 8 -3.41 -4.40 5.43
CA LYS A 8 -4.19 -3.24 4.97
C LYS A 8 -4.36 -3.23 3.44
N LEU A 9 -3.28 -3.47 2.69
CA LEU A 9 -3.35 -3.53 1.23
C LEU A 9 -4.19 -4.70 0.73
N CYS A 10 -4.13 -5.84 1.41
CA CYS A 10 -4.94 -7.00 1.06
C CYS A 10 -6.43 -6.76 1.30
N ASP A 11 -6.78 -6.10 2.41
CA ASP A 11 -8.17 -5.76 2.73
C ASP A 11 -8.74 -4.76 1.70
N LEU A 12 -7.93 -3.76 1.30
CA LEU A 12 -8.28 -2.81 0.25
C LEU A 12 -8.49 -3.51 -1.10
N ALA A 13 -7.55 -4.38 -1.50
CA ALA A 13 -7.63 -5.11 -2.76
C ALA A 13 -8.84 -6.06 -2.80
N ALA A 14 -9.17 -6.73 -1.69
CA ALA A 14 -10.38 -7.56 -1.57
C ALA A 14 -11.68 -6.74 -1.69
N GLY A 15 -11.66 -5.47 -1.26
CA GLY A 15 -12.74 -4.50 -1.47
C GLY A 15 -12.75 -3.85 -2.86
N GLY A 16 -11.79 -4.18 -3.73
CA GLY A 16 -11.67 -3.61 -5.07
C GLY A 16 -10.83 -2.33 -5.17
N ASP A 17 -10.35 -1.78 -4.04
CA ASP A 17 -9.42 -0.64 -4.02
C ASP A 17 -7.98 -1.13 -4.29
N ARG A 18 -7.54 -0.97 -5.53
CA ARG A 18 -6.24 -1.41 -6.01
C ARG A 18 -5.20 -0.33 -5.75
N ARG A 19 -4.25 -0.62 -4.87
CA ARG A 19 -3.16 0.29 -4.53
C ARG A 19 -1.86 -0.13 -5.20
N ALA A 20 -1.07 0.86 -5.59
CA ALA A 20 0.24 0.65 -6.16
C ALA A 20 1.28 0.29 -5.08
N ILE A 21 2.16 -0.64 -5.44
CA ILE A 21 3.37 -0.99 -4.71
C ILE A 21 4.55 -0.97 -5.68
N ILE A 22 5.76 -0.83 -5.15
CA ILE A 22 7.01 -0.95 -5.90
C ILE A 22 7.75 -2.21 -5.48
N ASN A 23 8.27 -2.97 -6.45
CA ASN A 23 9.24 -4.03 -6.25
C ASN A 23 10.64 -3.39 -6.16
N LEU A 24 11.32 -3.58 -5.04
CA LEU A 24 12.62 -2.98 -4.75
C LEU A 24 13.78 -3.64 -5.50
N GLU A 25 13.64 -4.90 -5.93
CA GLU A 25 14.69 -5.59 -6.69
C GLU A 25 14.69 -5.15 -8.15
N SER A 26 13.50 -5.09 -8.77
CA SER A 26 13.35 -4.71 -10.18
C SER A 26 13.06 -3.23 -10.40
N HIS A 27 12.87 -2.45 -9.33
CA HIS A 27 12.42 -1.06 -9.37
C HIS A 27 11.14 -0.85 -10.19
N THR A 28 10.29 -1.88 -10.25
CA THR A 28 9.06 -1.88 -11.06
C THR A 28 7.84 -1.60 -10.18
N GLN A 29 6.95 -0.75 -10.65
CA GLN A 29 5.69 -0.45 -9.98
C GLN A 29 4.56 -1.34 -10.53
N GLY A 30 3.68 -1.80 -9.64
CA GLY A 30 2.51 -2.58 -10.00
C GLY A 30 1.34 -2.33 -9.06
N GLU A 31 0.13 -2.68 -9.49
CA GLU A 31 -1.10 -2.56 -8.69
C GLU A 31 -1.48 -3.88 -8.05
N VAL A 32 -1.73 -3.89 -6.74
CA VAL A 32 -2.15 -5.09 -6.03
C VAL A 32 -3.59 -5.44 -6.40
N LEU A 33 -3.78 -6.66 -6.93
CA LEU A 33 -5.11 -7.22 -7.16
C LEU A 33 -5.62 -8.06 -6.00
N SER A 34 -4.73 -8.89 -5.46
CA SER A 34 -5.06 -9.88 -4.46
C SER A 34 -3.80 -10.27 -3.71
N CYS A 35 -4.01 -10.94 -2.59
CA CYS A 35 -2.95 -11.40 -1.72
C CYS A 35 -3.10 -12.88 -1.44
N HIS A 36 -1.98 -13.58 -1.31
CA HIS A 36 -1.96 -14.97 -0.87
C HIS A 36 -0.75 -15.22 0.05
N HIS A 37 -1.02 -15.58 1.31
CA HIS A 37 -0.03 -15.72 2.38
C HIS A 37 0.87 -14.49 2.63
N ASN A 38 2.00 -14.40 1.91
CA ASN A 38 2.98 -13.31 1.98
C ASN A 38 3.27 -12.71 0.60
N TYR A 39 2.48 -13.07 -0.42
CA TYR A 39 2.69 -12.65 -1.80
C TYR A 39 1.55 -11.75 -2.27
N PHE A 40 1.89 -10.80 -3.12
CA PHE A 40 0.96 -10.00 -3.88
C PHE A 40 0.84 -10.56 -5.29
N ASN A 41 -0.39 -10.68 -5.80
CA ASN A 41 -0.63 -10.72 -7.25
C ASN A 41 -0.74 -9.28 -7.72
N VAL A 42 0.12 -8.91 -8.67
CA VAL A 42 0.35 -7.51 -9.05
C VAL A 42 0.16 -7.36 -10.55
N ARG A 43 -0.57 -6.32 -10.96
CA ARG A 43 -0.66 -5.91 -12.36
C ARG A 43 0.55 -5.07 -12.73
N VAL A 44 1.24 -5.44 -13.80
CA VAL A 44 2.38 -4.69 -14.34
C VAL A 44 2.17 -4.54 -15.85
N GLY A 45 1.88 -3.32 -16.30
CA GLY A 45 1.48 -3.09 -17.69
C GLY A 45 0.24 -3.92 -18.06
N GLU A 46 0.35 -4.75 -19.10
CA GLU A 46 -0.70 -5.68 -19.54
C GLU A 46 -0.58 -7.08 -18.91
N GLY A 47 0.48 -7.31 -18.12
CA GLY A 47 0.80 -8.60 -17.51
C GLY A 47 0.50 -8.70 -16.02
N TRP A 48 0.77 -9.89 -15.48
CA TRP A 48 0.60 -10.23 -14.07
C TRP A 48 1.88 -10.81 -13.51
N GLU A 49 2.23 -10.39 -12.31
CA GLU A 49 3.39 -10.91 -11.57
C GLU A 49 3.01 -11.25 -10.14
N VAL A 50 3.87 -12.06 -9.50
CA VAL A 50 3.74 -12.44 -8.10
C VAL A 50 4.96 -11.94 -7.33
N TRP A 51 4.76 -11.06 -6.35
CA TRP A 51 5.86 -10.46 -5.58
C TRP A 51 5.77 -10.82 -4.10
N ASP A 52 6.91 -11.16 -3.48
CA ASP A 52 7.01 -11.36 -2.03
C ASP A 52 6.90 -10.01 -1.32
N ARG A 53 6.06 -9.90 -0.29
CA ARG A 53 5.89 -8.64 0.46
C ARG A 53 7.17 -8.09 1.04
N ARG A 54 8.21 -8.92 1.26
CA ARG A 54 9.51 -8.49 1.81
C ARG A 54 10.26 -7.57 0.86
N ILE A 55 10.13 -7.80 -0.46
CA ILE A 55 10.79 -7.00 -1.50
C ILE A 55 9.93 -5.85 -2.01
N CYS A 56 8.76 -5.60 -1.39
CA CYS A 56 7.86 -4.55 -1.81
C CYS A 56 7.77 -3.39 -0.82
N GLU A 57 7.46 -2.21 -1.34
CA GLU A 57 7.07 -1.03 -0.58
C GLU A 57 5.82 -0.36 -1.17
N PRO A 58 4.98 0.30 -0.35
CA PRO A 58 3.83 1.05 -0.86
C PRO A 58 4.29 2.35 -1.53
N THR A 59 3.77 2.66 -2.72
CA THR A 59 4.34 3.75 -3.53
C THR A 59 3.96 5.16 -3.05
N ILE A 60 2.87 5.30 -2.30
CA ILE A 60 2.48 6.44 -1.42
C ILE A 60 1.09 6.05 -0.87
N MET A 61 0.96 5.93 0.47
CA MET A 61 -0.35 5.82 1.11
C MET A 61 -0.86 7.25 1.39
N THR A 62 -1.39 7.93 0.38
CA THR A 62 -2.08 9.22 0.59
C THR A 62 -3.36 8.98 1.38
N GLY A 63 -3.34 9.39 2.65
CA GLY A 63 -4.51 9.65 3.51
C GLY A 63 -5.12 8.43 4.21
N GLU A 64 -4.79 8.22 5.49
CA GLU A 64 -5.77 8.19 6.61
C GLU A 64 -5.03 7.89 7.93
N ASN A 65 -5.35 8.71 8.95
CA ASN A 65 -4.81 8.84 10.31
C ASN A 65 -3.54 9.67 10.51
N ARG A 66 -3.65 10.97 10.23
CA ARG A 66 -3.26 12.00 11.21
C ARG A 66 -4.52 12.40 12.00
N ASP A 67 -4.95 11.55 12.91
CA ASP A 67 -5.81 12.00 14.01
C ASP A 67 -4.93 12.77 14.99
N ARG A 68 -5.01 14.09 14.89
CA ARG A 68 -5.47 14.95 15.99
C ARG A 68 -4.82 14.68 17.37
N GLU A 69 -3.58 15.12 17.55
CA GLU A 69 -3.08 15.57 18.85
C GLU A 69 -2.38 16.93 18.69
N ASP A 70 -2.90 17.90 19.46
CA ASP A 70 -2.31 19.16 19.89
C ASP A 70 -1.57 20.07 18.90
N ALA A 71 -2.32 21.04 18.37
CA ALA A 71 -1.88 22.42 18.36
C ALA A 71 -3.10 23.33 18.51
N MET A 72 -3.53 23.55 19.75
CA MET A 72 -4.26 24.76 20.13
C MET A 72 -3.36 25.95 19.76
N VAL A 73 -3.73 26.73 18.76
CA VAL A 73 -3.30 28.12 18.66
C VAL A 73 -4.56 28.95 18.59
N ASP A 74 -4.93 29.42 19.78
CA ASP A 74 -5.95 30.41 20.02
C ASP A 74 -5.52 31.73 19.37
N PHE A 75 -6.28 32.21 18.40
CA PHE A 75 -6.24 33.62 18.00
C PHE A 75 -7.69 34.09 17.89
N GLN A 76 -8.20 34.57 19.02
CA GLN A 76 -9.31 35.53 19.05
C GLN A 76 -8.84 36.85 18.43
N ILE A 77 -9.64 37.36 17.48
CA ILE A 77 -9.64 38.77 17.03
C ILE A 77 -10.80 39.46 17.73
#